data_AF-A0A7Y9E6F9-F1
#
_entry.id   AF-A0A7Y9E6F9-F1
#
_cell.length_a   1.000
_cell.length_b   1.000
_cell.length_c   1.000
_cell.angle_alpha   90.00
_cell.angle_beta   90.00
_cell.angle_gamma   90.00
#
_symmetry.space_group_name_H-M   'P 1'
#
loop_
_entity.id
_entity.type
_entity.pdbx_description
1 polymer ?
#
loop_
_entity_poly.entity_id
_entity_poly.type
_entity_poly.pdbx_seq_one_letter_code
_entity_poly.pdbx_strand_id
1 'polypeptide(L)'
;MTEDFEGLSEPVPAFAAHFTDPLYDDAGDDLAPFGSDEGSDLLATWTGRRDELGPTSTLATVLECDPSEVAACAGPMTGVDGIETAGFITSAAFVLLRLVGHLGEDDRRLALEALDFQIRMLPEINSTFAETPAVLRTQRDDLASWRNPE
;
A
#
# COMPACT_ATOMS: atom_id res chain seq x y z
N MET A 1 27.74 -0.20 14.90
CA MET A 1 26.45 -0.92 14.75
C MET A 1 26.21 -0.96 13.28
N THR A 2 26.35 -2.14 12.68
CA THR A 2 25.98 -2.37 11.29
C THR A 2 24.47 -2.21 11.21
N GLU A 3 24.02 -1.27 10.40
CA GLU A 3 22.62 -1.18 9.98
C GLU A 3 22.37 -2.40 9.09
N ASP A 4 21.78 -3.43 9.68
CA ASP A 4 21.14 -4.50 8.93
C ASP A 4 19.94 -3.88 8.20
N PHE A 5 20.15 -3.43 6.96
CA PHE A 5 19.07 -3.32 5.98
C PHE A 5 18.69 -4.76 5.61
N GLU A 6 18.06 -5.45 6.56
CA GLU A 6 17.37 -6.72 6.35
C GLU A 6 16.21 -6.44 5.39
N GLY A 7 16.10 -7.26 4.34
CA GLY A 7 15.07 -7.12 3.32
C GLY A 7 13.65 -7.09 3.90
N LEU A 8 12.69 -6.69 3.07
CA LEU A 8 11.28 -6.62 3.48
C LEU A 8 10.84 -7.88 4.23
N SER A 9 10.03 -7.69 5.27
CA SER A 9 9.54 -8.80 6.09
C SER A 9 8.90 -9.90 5.25
N GLU A 10 9.07 -11.15 5.68
CA GLU A 10 8.56 -12.31 4.94
C GLU A 10 7.03 -12.22 4.79
N PRO A 11 6.51 -12.22 3.54
CA PRO A 11 5.08 -12.12 3.29
C PRO A 11 4.35 -13.38 3.74
N VAL A 12 3.07 -13.24 4.11
CA VAL A 12 2.20 -14.42 4.27
C VAL A 12 2.07 -15.20 2.97
N PRO A 13 1.84 -16.53 3.01
CA PRO A 13 1.76 -17.36 1.81
C PRO A 13 0.72 -16.90 0.80
N ALA A 14 -0.43 -16.40 1.26
CA ALA A 14 -1.48 -15.91 0.38
C ALA A 14 -1.03 -14.68 -0.43
N PHE A 15 -0.28 -13.76 0.19
CA PHE A 15 0.30 -12.61 -0.49
C PHE A 15 1.30 -13.07 -1.56
N ALA A 16 2.29 -13.88 -1.15
CA ALA A 16 3.35 -14.36 -2.03
C ALA A 16 2.82 -15.17 -3.23
N ALA A 17 1.68 -15.85 -3.07
CA ALA A 17 1.06 -16.62 -4.15
C ALA A 17 0.35 -15.75 -5.20
N HIS A 18 -0.13 -14.56 -4.82
CA HIS A 18 -0.90 -13.69 -5.71
C HIS A 18 -0.06 -12.53 -6.26
N PHE A 19 0.66 -11.83 -5.38
CA PHE A 19 1.47 -10.65 -5.70
C PHE A 19 2.89 -11.11 -6.06
N THR A 20 3.05 -11.55 -7.31
CA THR A 20 4.28 -12.23 -7.79
C THR A 20 5.22 -11.33 -8.60
N ASP A 21 4.79 -10.11 -8.93
CA ASP A 21 5.63 -9.15 -9.63
C ASP A 21 6.79 -8.67 -8.72
N PRO A 22 8.03 -8.55 -9.23
CA PRO A 22 9.18 -8.09 -8.45
C PRO A 22 9.00 -6.73 -7.75
N LEU A 23 8.07 -5.88 -8.24
CA LEU A 23 7.80 -4.58 -7.61
C LEU A 23 7.41 -4.71 -6.12
N TYR A 24 6.82 -5.83 -5.71
CA TYR A 24 6.38 -6.02 -4.32
C TYR A 24 7.53 -6.28 -3.35
N ASP A 25 8.74 -6.49 -3.87
CA ASP A 25 9.97 -6.61 -3.11
C ASP A 25 11.00 -5.51 -3.45
N ASP A 26 10.63 -4.54 -4.29
CA ASP A 26 11.49 -3.42 -4.68
C ASP A 26 11.37 -2.26 -3.69
N ALA A 27 12.26 -2.24 -2.70
CA ALA A 27 12.37 -1.15 -1.74
C ALA A 27 13.08 0.11 -2.29
N GLY A 28 13.53 0.10 -3.55
CA GLY A 28 14.23 1.20 -4.19
C GLY A 28 13.39 2.01 -5.18
N ASP A 29 12.17 1.58 -5.48
CA ASP A 29 11.21 2.29 -6.32
C ASP A 29 10.18 3.01 -5.45
N ASP A 30 10.24 4.34 -5.37
CA ASP A 30 9.32 5.18 -4.57
C ASP A 30 7.83 4.97 -4.92
N LEU A 31 7.51 4.40 -6.09
CA LEU A 31 6.14 4.08 -6.48
C LEU A 31 5.71 2.66 -6.08
N ALA A 32 6.64 1.79 -5.69
CA ALA A 32 6.32 0.48 -5.13
C ALA A 32 5.69 0.64 -3.73
N PRO A 33 4.80 -0.28 -3.30
CA PRO A 33 4.06 -0.11 -2.05
C PRO A 33 4.91 0.06 -0.79
N PHE A 34 6.14 -0.45 -0.81
CA PHE A 34 7.09 -0.44 0.31
C PHE A 34 8.39 0.32 -0.02
N GLY A 35 8.47 0.97 -1.18
CA GLY A 35 9.67 1.70 -1.60
C GLY A 35 9.66 3.17 -1.17
N SER A 36 8.50 3.78 -0.96
CA SER A 36 8.42 5.12 -0.35
C SER A 36 8.79 5.10 1.13
N ASP A 37 9.27 6.24 1.65
CA ASP A 37 9.57 6.42 3.07
C ASP A 37 8.36 6.04 3.95
N GLU A 38 7.16 6.52 3.62
CA GLU A 38 5.94 6.19 4.37
C GLU A 38 5.58 4.70 4.30
N GLY A 39 5.75 4.07 3.13
CA GLY A 39 5.42 2.66 2.93
C GLY A 39 6.40 1.74 3.68
N SER A 40 7.69 2.07 3.63
CA SER A 40 8.74 1.39 4.37
C SER A 40 8.52 1.54 5.88
N ASP A 41 8.24 2.74 6.37
CA ASP A 41 8.00 3.02 7.79
C ASP A 41 6.77 2.28 8.32
N LEU A 42 5.67 2.26 7.56
CA LEU A 42 4.47 1.48 7.91
C LEU A 42 4.79 -0.01 8.00
N LEU A 43 5.48 -0.57 7.00
CA LEU A 43 5.82 -1.99 7.00
C LEU A 43 6.73 -2.35 8.18
N ALA A 44 7.75 -1.53 8.45
CA ALA A 44 8.67 -1.75 9.56
C ALA A 44 7.93 -1.70 10.91
N THR A 45 7.07 -0.70 11.10
CA THR A 45 6.27 -0.52 12.32
C THR A 45 5.37 -1.74 12.57
N TRP A 46 4.62 -2.15 11.55
CA TRP A 46 3.66 -3.24 11.69
C TRP A 46 4.29 -4.63 11.66
N THR A 47 5.49 -4.78 11.11
CA THR A 47 6.28 -6.01 11.27
C THR A 47 6.65 -6.23 12.74
N GLY A 48 7.06 -5.17 13.45
CA GLY A 48 7.36 -5.23 14.89
C GLY A 48 6.14 -5.47 15.79
N ARG A 49 4.94 -5.21 15.27
CA ARG A 49 3.64 -5.33 15.95
C ARG A 49 2.71 -6.33 15.25
N ARG A 50 3.29 -7.30 14.55
CA ARG A 50 2.54 -8.21 13.67
C ARG A 50 1.49 -9.02 14.43
N ASP A 51 1.72 -9.29 15.71
CA ASP A 51 0.81 -9.98 16.61
C ASP A 51 -0.45 -9.18 16.98
N GLU A 52 -0.46 -7.87 16.74
CA GLU A 52 -1.65 -7.01 16.87
C GLU A 52 -2.54 -7.06 15.63
N LEU A 53 -2.06 -7.63 14.53
CA LEU A 53 -2.78 -7.74 13.26
C LEU A 53 -3.51 -9.07 13.13
N GLY A 54 -4.68 -9.04 12.50
CA GLY A 54 -5.45 -10.23 12.18
C GLY A 54 -6.41 -10.00 11.01
N PRO A 55 -7.18 -11.03 10.61
CA PRO A 55 -8.08 -10.94 9.45
C PRO A 55 -9.15 -9.84 9.54
N THR A 56 -9.43 -9.34 10.75
CA THR A 56 -10.36 -8.23 10.98
C THR A 56 -9.70 -6.86 11.05
N SER A 57 -8.37 -6.78 10.96
CA SER A 57 -7.64 -5.52 10.88
C SER A 57 -8.02 -4.78 9.58
N THR A 58 -8.11 -3.47 9.69
CA THR A 58 -8.52 -2.59 8.59
C THR A 58 -7.46 -1.52 8.35
N LEU A 59 -7.66 -0.70 7.32
CA LEU A 59 -6.84 0.50 7.12
C LEU A 59 -6.79 1.37 8.36
N ALA A 60 -7.90 1.47 9.10
CA ALA A 60 -7.97 2.21 10.36
C ALA A 60 -7.00 1.66 11.42
N THR A 61 -6.80 0.33 11.45
CA THR A 61 -5.80 -0.29 12.32
C THR A 61 -4.41 0.20 11.94
N VAL A 62 -4.04 0.07 10.65
CA VAL A 62 -2.69 0.40 10.17
C VAL A 62 -2.36 1.89 10.25
N LEU A 63 -3.35 2.73 9.98
CA LEU A 63 -3.27 4.19 10.07
C LEU A 63 -3.49 4.72 11.49
N GLU A 64 -3.68 3.83 12.45
CA GLU A 64 -3.90 4.12 13.88
C GLU A 64 -4.97 5.20 14.13
N CYS A 65 -6.14 5.04 13.51
CA CYS A 65 -7.22 5.99 13.67
C CYS A 65 -8.62 5.36 13.70
N ASP A 66 -9.65 6.18 13.91
CA ASP A 66 -11.03 5.70 13.96
C ASP A 66 -11.50 5.20 12.58
N PRO A 67 -12.21 4.05 12.49
CA PRO A 67 -12.69 3.53 11.21
C PRO A 67 -13.56 4.49 10.40
N SER A 68 -14.31 5.37 11.06
CA SER A 68 -15.10 6.41 10.40
C SER A 68 -14.26 7.57 9.85
N GLU A 69 -12.99 7.64 10.22
CA GLU A 69 -12.10 8.76 9.93
C GLU A 69 -10.96 8.40 8.97
N VAL A 70 -10.85 7.16 8.47
CA VAL A 70 -9.75 6.71 7.58
C VAL A 70 -9.43 7.73 6.46
N ALA A 71 -10.45 8.26 5.79
CA ALA A 71 -10.27 9.27 4.76
C ALA A 71 -9.76 10.62 5.30
N ALA A 72 -10.14 11.00 6.52
CA ALA A 72 -9.62 12.20 7.19
C ALA A 72 -8.19 11.99 7.73
N CYS A 73 -7.87 10.78 8.21
CA CYS A 73 -6.55 10.43 8.74
C CYS A 73 -5.49 10.44 7.64
N ALA A 74 -5.81 9.87 6.48
CA ALA A 74 -4.92 9.90 5.33
C ALA A 74 -4.81 11.30 4.71
N GLY A 75 -5.89 12.08 4.77
CA GLY A 75 -6.00 13.39 4.15
C GLY A 75 -6.88 13.41 2.90
N PRO A 76 -7.14 14.59 2.32
CA PRO A 76 -7.96 14.70 1.11
C PRO A 76 -7.19 14.24 -0.15
N MET A 77 -7.73 13.27 -0.89
CA MET A 77 -7.24 12.89 -2.23
C MET A 77 -7.64 13.94 -3.29
N THR A 78 -7.08 15.15 -3.20
CA THR A 78 -7.34 16.24 -4.13
C THR A 78 -6.09 17.07 -4.41
N GLY A 79 -5.89 17.49 -5.66
CA GLY A 79 -4.72 18.29 -6.03
C GLY A 79 -3.41 17.51 -5.94
N VAL A 80 -2.30 18.24 -5.75
CA VAL A 80 -0.96 17.67 -5.62
C VAL A 80 -0.82 16.87 -4.32
N ASP A 81 -1.27 17.44 -3.20
CA ASP A 81 -1.23 16.82 -1.86
C ASP A 81 -2.00 15.48 -1.80
N GLY A 82 -2.98 15.32 -2.70
CA GLY A 82 -3.73 14.07 -2.83
C GLY A 82 -2.91 12.88 -3.30
N ILE A 83 -1.74 13.09 -3.93
CA ILE A 83 -0.85 12.01 -4.34
C ILE A 83 -0.22 11.33 -3.14
N GLU A 84 0.32 12.10 -2.19
CA GLU A 84 0.91 11.57 -0.96
C GLU A 84 -0.13 10.82 -0.14
N THR A 85 -1.33 11.41 0.00
CA THR A 85 -2.50 10.76 0.62
C THR A 85 -2.80 9.41 -0.03
N ALA A 86 -2.86 9.37 -1.37
CA ALA A 86 -3.20 8.16 -2.11
C ALA A 86 -2.09 7.11 -2.02
N GLY A 87 -0.83 7.52 -2.05
CA GLY A 87 0.33 6.66 -1.80
C GLY A 87 0.24 6.03 -0.42
N PHE A 88 -0.03 6.83 0.61
CA PHE A 88 -0.14 6.37 1.99
C PHE A 88 -1.26 5.33 2.20
N ILE A 89 -2.44 5.57 1.65
CA ILE A 89 -3.56 4.59 1.65
C ILE A 89 -3.15 3.29 0.95
N THR A 90 -2.48 3.41 -0.19
CA THR A 90 -2.04 2.26 -1.00
C THR A 90 -1.05 1.41 -0.22
N SER A 91 -0.01 2.03 0.36
CA SER A 91 0.97 1.35 1.19
C SER A 91 0.34 0.66 2.40
N ALA A 92 -0.57 1.34 3.12
CA ALA A 92 -1.26 0.75 4.26
C ALA A 92 -2.08 -0.51 3.87
N ALA A 93 -2.74 -0.49 2.72
CA ALA A 93 -3.46 -1.65 2.20
C ALA A 93 -2.51 -2.82 1.90
N PHE A 94 -1.37 -2.54 1.25
CA PHE A 94 -0.38 -3.56 0.94
C PHE A 94 0.34 -4.10 2.18
N VAL A 95 0.49 -3.31 3.25
CA VAL A 95 0.98 -3.80 4.55
C VAL A 95 0.03 -4.85 5.13
N LEU A 96 -1.28 -4.60 5.14
CA LEU A 96 -2.27 -5.60 5.59
C LEU A 96 -2.21 -6.87 4.73
N LEU A 97 -2.18 -6.70 3.40
CA LEU A 97 -2.07 -7.82 2.48
C LEU A 97 -0.79 -8.63 2.71
N ARG A 98 0.36 -7.97 2.88
CA ARG A 98 1.66 -8.63 3.08
C ARG A 98 1.75 -9.36 4.40
N LEU A 99 1.29 -8.75 5.49
CA LEU A 99 1.48 -9.28 6.84
C LEU A 99 0.35 -10.22 7.30
N VAL A 100 -0.86 -10.02 6.79
CA VAL A 100 -2.08 -10.74 7.19
C VAL A 100 -2.68 -11.57 6.06
N GLY A 101 -2.58 -11.10 4.82
CA GLY A 101 -3.18 -11.78 3.68
C GLY A 101 -4.68 -11.62 3.63
N HIS A 102 -5.21 -10.52 4.18
CA HIS A 102 -6.62 -10.20 4.16
C HIS A 102 -6.80 -8.69 4.04
N LEU A 103 -7.79 -8.27 3.25
CA LEU A 103 -8.20 -6.88 3.12
C LEU A 103 -9.72 -6.80 2.98
N GLY A 104 -10.38 -6.00 3.82
CA GLY A 104 -11.82 -5.81 3.77
C GLY A 104 -12.27 -5.22 2.43
N GLU A 105 -13.54 -5.42 2.05
CA GLU A 105 -14.04 -4.94 0.75
C GLU A 105 -14.02 -3.42 0.63
N ASP A 106 -14.38 -2.71 1.70
CA ASP A 106 -14.33 -1.24 1.74
C ASP A 106 -12.90 -0.71 1.67
N ASP A 107 -11.97 -1.34 2.39
CA ASP A 107 -10.55 -0.99 2.36
C ASP A 107 -9.93 -1.25 0.98
N ARG A 108 -10.27 -2.39 0.35
CA ARG A 108 -9.84 -2.70 -1.02
C ARG A 108 -10.38 -1.68 -2.01
N ARG A 109 -11.65 -1.27 -1.87
CA ARG A 109 -12.25 -0.25 -2.71
C ARG A 109 -11.52 1.09 -2.56
N LEU A 110 -11.23 1.52 -1.33
CA LEU A 110 -10.51 2.75 -1.06
C LEU A 110 -9.07 2.72 -1.63
N ALA A 111 -8.36 1.61 -1.48
CA ALA A 111 -7.02 1.45 -2.06
C ALA A 111 -7.04 1.45 -3.60
N LEU A 112 -8.06 0.87 -4.23
CA LEU A 112 -8.25 0.98 -5.68
C LEU A 112 -8.55 2.42 -6.13
N GLU A 113 -9.40 3.15 -5.39
CA GLU A 113 -9.67 4.57 -5.64
C GLU A 113 -8.38 5.42 -5.52
N ALA A 114 -7.53 5.11 -4.55
CA ALA A 114 -6.23 5.77 -4.37
C ALA A 114 -5.26 5.47 -5.52
N LEU A 115 -5.15 4.21 -5.96
CA LEU A 115 -4.34 3.83 -7.13
C LEU A 115 -4.85 4.50 -8.41
N ASP A 116 -6.16 4.51 -8.64
CA ASP A 116 -6.77 5.19 -9.79
C ASP A 116 -6.51 6.71 -9.74
N PHE A 117 -6.50 7.32 -8.55
CA PHE A 117 -6.10 8.72 -8.37
C PHE A 117 -4.64 8.96 -8.76
N GLN A 118 -3.70 8.15 -8.26
CA GLN A 118 -2.27 8.26 -8.60
C GLN A 118 -2.04 8.08 -10.10
N ILE A 119 -2.67 7.07 -10.71
CA ILE A 119 -2.59 6.75 -12.14
C ILE A 119 -2.98 7.96 -13.01
N ARG A 120 -4.04 8.67 -12.61
CA ARG A 120 -4.54 9.86 -13.32
C ARG A 120 -3.66 11.08 -13.08
N MET A 121 -3.30 11.33 -11.82
CA MET A 121 -2.76 12.63 -11.40
C MET A 121 -1.25 12.76 -11.59
N LEU A 122 -0.47 11.68 -11.43
CA LEU A 122 1.00 11.74 -11.52
C LEU A 122 1.52 12.31 -12.85
N PRO A 123 1.00 11.89 -14.03
CA PRO A 123 1.40 12.47 -15.30
C PRO A 123 1.02 13.95 -15.46
N GLU A 124 -0.05 14.40 -14.79
CA GLU A 124 -0.50 15.79 -14.86
C GLU A 124 0.41 16.74 -14.06
N ILE A 125 0.96 16.26 -12.93
CA ILE A 125 1.68 17.13 -11.99
C ILE A 125 3.20 16.96 -12.03
N ASN A 126 3.70 15.85 -12.58
CA ASN A 126 5.12 15.59 -12.68
C ASN A 126 5.52 15.30 -14.12
N SER A 127 6.11 16.31 -14.77
CA SER A 127 6.55 16.27 -16.18
C SER A 127 7.60 15.19 -16.50
N THR A 128 8.18 14.55 -15.48
CA THR A 128 9.07 13.39 -15.65
C THR A 128 8.30 12.18 -16.18
N PHE A 129 7.00 12.09 -15.88
CA PHE A 129 6.13 11.02 -16.34
C PHE A 129 5.37 11.45 -17.59
N ALA A 130 5.89 11.07 -18.76
CA ALA A 130 5.17 11.26 -20.03
C ALA A 130 3.93 10.34 -20.15
N GLU A 131 3.95 9.21 -19.46
CA GLU A 131 2.87 8.23 -19.39
C GLU A 131 2.74 7.73 -17.94
N THR A 132 1.59 7.18 -17.57
CA THR A 132 1.43 6.57 -16.23
C THR A 132 2.47 5.46 -16.04
N PRO A 133 3.19 5.44 -14.90
CA PRO A 133 4.11 4.36 -14.55
C PRO A 133 3.45 2.98 -14.58
N ALA A 134 4.14 1.98 -15.14
CA ALA A 134 3.64 0.60 -15.19
C ALA A 134 3.41 0.03 -13.78
N VAL A 135 4.27 0.39 -12.83
CA VAL A 135 4.23 -0.01 -11.42
C VAL A 135 2.85 0.20 -10.80
N LEU A 136 2.23 1.35 -11.02
CA LEU A 136 0.89 1.65 -10.48
C LEU A 136 -0.22 0.85 -11.17
N ARG A 137 -0.09 0.59 -12.47
CA ARG A 137 -1.08 -0.23 -13.21
C ARG A 137 -1.03 -1.68 -12.74
N THR A 138 0.17 -2.24 -12.57
CA THR A 138 0.35 -3.60 -12.03
C THR A 138 -0.25 -3.71 -10.64
N GLN A 139 0.08 -2.78 -9.73
CA GLN A 139 -0.51 -2.76 -8.38
C GLN A 139 -2.04 -2.76 -8.41
N ARG A 140 -2.63 -1.92 -9.28
CA ARG A 140 -4.08 -1.79 -9.41
C ARG A 140 -4.73 -3.06 -9.94
N ASP A 141 -4.15 -3.69 -10.96
CA ASP A 141 -4.72 -4.90 -11.58
C ASP A 141 -4.57 -6.12 -10.67
N ASP A 142 -3.46 -6.25 -9.96
CA ASP A 142 -3.25 -7.30 -8.96
C ASP A 142 -4.19 -7.13 -7.76
N LEU A 143 -4.36 -5.90 -7.26
CA LEU A 143 -5.31 -5.61 -6.18
C LEU A 143 -6.77 -5.84 -6.61
N ALA A 144 -7.13 -5.50 -7.85
CA ALA A 144 -8.47 -5.70 -8.37
C ALA A 144 -8.83 -7.19 -8.53
N SER A 145 -7.83 -8.03 -8.80
CA SER A 145 -8.00 -9.48 -8.93
C SER A 145 -7.88 -10.25 -7.60
N TRP A 146 -7.41 -9.59 -6.54
CA TRP A 146 -7.24 -10.18 -5.20
C TRP A 146 -8.56 -10.73 -4.63
N ARG A 147 -8.46 -11.91 -4.02
CA ARG A 147 -9.53 -12.56 -3.24
C ARG A 147 -8.98 -12.98 -1.90
N ASN A 148 -9.68 -12.61 -0.82
CA ASN A 148 -9.32 -13.08 0.51
C ASN A 148 -9.39 -14.62 0.54
N PRO A 149 -8.38 -15.28 1.15
CA PRO A 149 -8.41 -16.73 1.35
C PRO A 149 -9.59 -17.12 2.27
N GLU A 150 -10.14 -18.31 2.05
CA GLU A 150 -11.21 -18.91 2.86
C GLU A 150 -10.74 -19.31 4.27
#